data_AF-A0A397U448-F1
#
_entry.id   AF-A0A397U448-F1
#
_cell.length_a   1.000
_cell.length_b   1.000
_cell.length_c   1.000
_cell.angle_alpha   90.00
_cell.angle_beta   90.00
_cell.angle_gamma   90.00
#
_symmetry.space_group_name_H-M   'P 1'
#
loop_
_entity.id
_entity.type
_entity.pdbx_description
1 polymer ?
#
loop_
_entity_poly.entity_id
_entity_poly.type
_entity_poly.pdbx_seq_one_letter_code
_entity_poly.pdbx_strand_id
1 'polypeptide(L)'
;MKTVNKAIQTTLLPLPEKPEDIPEEVRELLSFEIPIKNRNNLRSLLADLRKVYTFAQLLDEYFTELEPLPDNPWKLHEEVKGLFPIIDRKDLRKVYGYKQRLAEHYKWEGDLPESYFRLPEKKIPLPLTPQELNHKYRAMFSIDLTRSNKTIKEISDMLRETYFFKFIPSDFFIQKPRLPRDVKRIITQSKYNFMIEDKEEAIRFIEEISVKYNFTIPLPSDIMTINPTEKPELPWDPREVKEFSLTIPITSTGQLVDIVRNLRPLYYFHRIPETWIEIKRNQNPPEEAEENQKEMKIDMPENLEEVQSYLDNNSIVKNIISLPITQHEQVKNTIQKLRKIFSFSKLPQFIFNLLPLPDATWNIIP
;
A
#
# COMPACT_ATOMS: atom_id res chain seq x y z
N MET A 1 -15.38 22.01 -53.33
CA MET A 1 -13.97 21.88 -52.87
C MET A 1 -13.02 21.20 -53.88
N LYS A 2 -13.45 20.23 -54.70
CA LYS A 2 -12.54 19.54 -55.65
C LYS A 2 -11.97 20.43 -56.77
N THR A 3 -12.68 21.47 -57.20
CA THR A 3 -12.27 22.34 -58.32
C THR A 3 -11.16 23.34 -57.95
N VAL A 4 -11.16 23.83 -56.69
CA VAL A 4 -10.17 24.80 -56.19
C VAL A 4 -8.81 24.12 -55.95
N ASN A 5 -8.80 22.91 -55.38
CA ASN A 5 -7.57 22.14 -55.21
C ASN A 5 -6.93 21.77 -56.54
N LYS A 6 -7.72 21.57 -57.59
CA LYS A 6 -7.22 21.26 -58.94
C LYS A 6 -6.54 22.47 -59.60
N ALA A 7 -7.04 23.68 -59.35
CA ALA A 7 -6.46 24.94 -59.83
C ALA A 7 -5.18 25.34 -59.08
N ILE A 8 -5.08 25.02 -57.78
CA ILE A 8 -3.87 25.25 -56.98
C ILE A 8 -2.76 24.26 -57.38
N GLN A 9 -3.10 23.01 -57.72
CA GLN A 9 -2.13 22.02 -58.19
C GLN A 9 -1.51 22.38 -59.55
N THR A 10 -2.21 23.12 -60.41
CA THR A 10 -1.68 23.56 -61.72
C THR A 10 -0.61 24.65 -61.63
N THR A 11 -0.40 25.27 -60.47
CA THR A 11 0.62 26.30 -60.24
C THR A 11 1.88 25.79 -59.53
N LEU A 12 1.90 24.53 -59.07
CA LEU A 12 3.02 23.96 -58.32
C LEU A 12 4.07 23.36 -59.26
N LEU A 13 5.34 23.52 -58.92
CA LEU A 13 6.46 23.00 -59.70
C LEU A 13 6.67 21.48 -59.46
N PRO A 14 7.25 20.73 -60.40
CA PRO A 14 7.71 19.38 -60.11
C PRO A 14 8.84 19.40 -59.08
N LEU A 15 8.86 18.44 -58.16
CA LEU A 15 9.96 18.30 -57.20
C LEU A 15 11.26 17.94 -57.95
N PRO A 16 12.39 18.63 -57.69
CA PRO A 16 13.68 18.28 -58.29
C PRO A 16 14.13 16.86 -57.94
N GLU A 17 14.98 16.25 -58.76
CA GLU A 17 15.50 14.90 -58.49
C GLU A 17 16.46 14.91 -57.29
N LYS A 18 17.31 15.95 -57.19
CA LYS A 18 18.29 16.10 -56.12
C LYS A 18 17.87 17.16 -55.11
N PRO A 19 18.11 16.93 -53.81
CA PRO A 19 17.82 17.93 -52.79
C PRO A 19 18.64 19.22 -52.96
N GLU A 20 19.83 19.15 -53.57
CA GLU A 20 20.71 20.28 -53.93
C GLU A 20 20.08 21.25 -54.92
N ASP A 21 19.20 20.76 -55.78
CA ASP A 21 18.57 21.55 -56.85
C ASP A 21 17.38 22.39 -56.35
N ILE A 22 17.02 22.29 -55.07
CA ILE A 22 16.01 23.15 -54.46
C ILE A 22 16.58 24.55 -54.25
N PRO A 23 15.95 25.61 -54.81
CA PRO A 23 16.39 27.00 -54.61
C PRO A 23 16.50 27.38 -53.13
N GLU A 24 17.50 28.19 -52.81
CA GLU A 24 17.80 28.62 -51.43
C GLU A 24 16.61 29.32 -50.77
N GLU A 25 15.86 30.12 -51.53
CA GLU A 25 14.61 30.78 -51.12
C GLU A 25 13.56 29.80 -50.60
N VAL A 26 13.48 28.60 -51.19
CA VAL A 26 12.55 27.55 -50.77
C VAL A 26 13.12 26.77 -49.59
N ARG A 27 14.44 26.58 -49.53
CA ARG A 27 15.12 25.93 -48.40
C ARG A 27 14.95 26.71 -47.10
N GLU A 28 15.04 28.04 -47.15
CA GLU A 28 14.82 28.92 -45.99
C GLU A 28 13.38 28.84 -45.43
N LEU A 29 12.41 28.46 -46.25
CA LEU A 29 11.01 28.29 -45.85
C LEU A 29 10.72 26.93 -45.21
N LEU A 30 11.66 25.98 -45.27
CA LEU A 30 11.47 24.65 -44.68
C LEU A 30 11.68 24.68 -43.18
N SER A 31 10.80 23.99 -42.45
CA SER A 31 10.94 23.86 -41.00
C SER A 31 12.17 23.04 -40.56
N PHE A 32 12.78 22.28 -41.48
CA PHE A 32 13.91 21.39 -41.22
C PHE A 32 14.83 21.28 -42.45
N GLU A 33 16.09 20.92 -42.20
CA GLU A 33 17.11 20.73 -43.24
C GLU A 33 16.81 19.52 -44.13
N ILE A 34 17.21 19.63 -45.40
CA ILE A 34 17.27 18.55 -46.39
C ILE A 34 18.77 18.31 -46.70
N PRO A 35 19.26 17.06 -46.81
CA PRO A 35 18.54 15.78 -46.77
C PRO A 35 17.95 15.44 -45.39
N ILE A 36 16.83 14.70 -45.40
CA ILE A 36 16.06 14.34 -44.21
C ILE A 36 16.84 13.31 -43.39
N LYS A 37 17.34 13.74 -42.23
CA LYS A 37 17.99 12.87 -41.24
C LYS A 37 16.97 12.13 -40.38
N ASN A 38 15.97 12.84 -39.87
CA ASN A 38 15.01 12.32 -38.89
C ASN A 38 13.62 12.11 -39.52
N ARG A 39 13.17 10.85 -39.58
CA ARG A 39 11.83 10.49 -40.11
C ARG A 39 10.67 11.12 -39.34
N ASN A 40 10.85 11.53 -38.09
CA ASN A 40 9.79 12.24 -37.34
C ASN A 40 9.48 13.62 -37.92
N ASN A 41 10.46 14.25 -38.59
CA ASN A 41 10.32 15.56 -39.22
C ASN A 41 9.71 15.45 -40.63
N LEU A 42 9.61 14.23 -41.18
CA LEU A 42 9.13 13.96 -42.54
C LEU A 42 7.75 14.57 -42.79
N ARG A 43 6.83 14.48 -41.83
CA ARG A 43 5.46 14.99 -42.01
C ARG A 43 5.42 16.50 -42.17
N SER A 44 6.19 17.22 -41.36
CA SER A 44 6.27 18.68 -41.43
C SER A 44 6.97 19.13 -42.69
N LEU A 45 8.10 18.49 -43.02
CA LEU A 45 8.86 18.80 -44.23
C LEU A 45 8.09 18.47 -45.51
N LEU A 46 7.32 17.38 -45.54
CA LEU A 46 6.38 17.06 -46.61
C LEU A 46 5.28 18.12 -46.76
N ALA A 47 4.76 18.64 -45.64
CA ALA A 47 3.75 19.68 -45.68
C ALA A 47 4.31 20.99 -46.25
N ASP A 48 5.55 21.34 -45.91
CA ASP A 48 6.24 22.51 -46.45
C ASP A 48 6.57 22.35 -47.93
N LEU A 49 7.15 21.21 -48.34
CA LEU A 49 7.44 20.93 -49.75
C LEU A 49 6.18 20.93 -50.61
N ARG A 50 5.05 20.41 -50.10
CA ARG A 50 3.76 20.38 -50.83
C ARG A 50 3.12 21.77 -51.01
N LYS A 51 3.63 22.82 -50.37
CA LYS A 51 3.20 24.21 -50.64
C LYS A 51 3.78 24.74 -51.94
N VAL A 52 4.92 24.21 -52.39
CA VAL A 52 5.70 24.70 -53.54
C VAL A 52 5.75 23.68 -54.67
N TYR A 53 5.83 22.39 -54.33
CA TYR A 53 6.05 21.29 -55.27
C TYR A 53 4.92 20.27 -55.31
N THR A 54 4.74 19.65 -56.48
CA THR A 54 3.89 18.48 -56.69
C THR A 54 4.74 17.22 -56.84
N PHE A 55 4.49 16.22 -56.00
CA PHE A 55 5.13 14.90 -56.06
C PHE A 55 4.27 13.85 -55.37
N ALA A 56 4.34 12.59 -55.83
CA ALA A 56 3.64 11.46 -55.23
C ALA A 56 4.40 10.88 -54.04
N GLN A 57 5.72 10.74 -54.19
CA GLN A 57 6.65 10.18 -53.20
C GLN A 57 7.99 10.95 -53.27
N LEU A 58 8.70 11.03 -52.15
CA LEU A 58 10.08 11.53 -52.09
C LEU A 58 11.04 10.46 -52.61
N LEU A 59 12.02 10.87 -53.43
CA LEU A 59 13.10 10.00 -53.87
C LEU A 59 14.03 9.68 -52.68
N ASP A 60 14.71 8.53 -52.73
CA ASP A 60 15.59 8.09 -51.66
C ASP A 60 16.78 9.05 -51.43
N GLU A 61 17.19 9.79 -52.47
CA GLU A 61 18.23 10.83 -52.40
C GLU A 61 17.88 11.98 -51.42
N TYR A 62 16.60 12.17 -51.09
CA TYR A 62 16.16 13.14 -50.10
C TYR A 62 16.35 12.66 -48.65
N PHE A 63 16.81 11.44 -48.43
CA PHE A 63 17.06 10.88 -47.11
C PHE A 63 18.57 10.71 -46.89
N THR A 64 19.04 11.06 -45.70
CA THR A 64 20.41 10.75 -45.32
C THR A 64 20.55 9.24 -45.11
N GLU A 65 21.52 8.60 -45.78
CA GLU A 65 21.86 7.21 -45.51
C GLU A 65 22.46 7.07 -44.10
N LEU A 66 21.68 6.54 -43.16
CA LEU A 66 22.15 6.28 -41.80
C LEU A 66 22.82 4.91 -41.69
N GLU A 67 23.85 4.83 -40.85
CA GLU A 67 24.54 3.59 -40.52
C GLU A 67 23.62 2.65 -39.72
N PRO A 68 23.78 1.32 -39.84
CA PRO A 68 23.06 0.38 -38.99
C PRO A 68 23.49 0.53 -37.53
N LEU A 69 22.54 0.37 -36.61
CA LEU A 69 22.83 0.43 -35.18
C LEU A 69 23.82 -0.67 -34.77
N PRO A 70 24.97 -0.34 -34.15
CA PRO A 70 25.92 -1.35 -33.72
C PRO A 70 25.38 -2.17 -32.54
N ASP A 71 25.66 -3.48 -32.50
CA ASP A 71 25.28 -4.33 -31.37
C ASP A 71 25.92 -3.90 -30.04
N ASN A 72 27.08 -3.23 -30.11
CA ASN A 72 27.81 -2.78 -28.95
C ASN A 72 27.59 -1.27 -28.73
N PRO A 73 26.98 -0.84 -27.60
CA PRO A 73 26.72 0.57 -27.33
C PRO A 73 27.99 1.42 -27.21
N TRP A 74 29.16 0.82 -26.99
CA TRP A 74 30.44 1.54 -26.93
C TRP A 74 30.95 2.01 -28.30
N LYS A 75 30.38 1.47 -29.38
CA LYS A 75 30.66 1.86 -30.78
C LYS A 75 29.75 2.97 -31.29
N LEU A 76 28.85 3.48 -30.44
CA LEU A 76 27.98 4.59 -30.79
C LEU A 76 28.76 5.90 -30.99
N HIS A 77 28.17 6.80 -31.76
CA HIS A 77 28.62 8.17 -31.96
C HIS A 77 28.77 8.89 -30.62
N GLU A 78 29.77 9.76 -30.50
CA GLU A 78 30.21 10.35 -29.21
C GLU A 78 29.07 11.03 -28.43
N GLU A 79 28.15 11.68 -29.15
CA GLU A 79 26.99 12.39 -28.58
C GLU A 79 25.97 11.48 -27.88
N VAL A 80 25.83 10.24 -28.34
CA VAL A 80 24.84 9.27 -27.84
C VAL A 80 25.48 8.13 -27.05
N LYS A 81 26.81 7.96 -27.15
CA LYS A 81 27.59 6.97 -26.40
C LYS A 81 27.43 7.10 -24.89
N GLY A 82 27.28 8.32 -24.37
CA GLY A 82 27.05 8.57 -22.93
C GLY A 82 25.66 8.17 -22.42
N LEU A 83 24.72 7.83 -23.29
CA LEU A 83 23.34 7.48 -22.94
C LEU A 83 23.16 5.97 -22.69
N PHE A 84 24.12 5.15 -23.11
CA PHE A 84 24.05 3.69 -23.09
C PHE A 84 25.35 3.07 -22.55
N PRO A 85 25.31 1.87 -21.95
CA PRO A 85 24.11 1.10 -21.62
C PRO A 85 23.33 1.71 -20.44
N ILE A 86 22.01 1.49 -20.39
CA ILE A 86 21.16 1.98 -19.32
C ILE A 86 21.34 1.08 -18.09
N ILE A 87 21.84 1.66 -17.00
CA ILE A 87 22.16 0.92 -15.77
C ILE A 87 21.04 1.06 -14.74
N ASP A 88 20.53 2.27 -14.50
CA ASP A 88 19.48 2.51 -13.52
C ASP A 88 18.08 2.28 -14.15
N ARG A 89 17.21 1.58 -13.42
CA ARG A 89 15.80 1.44 -13.78
C ARG A 89 15.07 2.78 -13.84
N LYS A 90 15.53 3.79 -13.11
CA LYS A 90 14.94 5.15 -13.19
C LYS A 90 15.10 5.77 -14.58
N ASP A 91 16.21 5.50 -15.24
CA ASP A 91 16.50 6.02 -16.57
C ASP A 91 15.73 5.31 -17.68
N LEU A 92 15.05 4.20 -17.38
CA LEU A 92 14.10 3.57 -18.31
C LEU A 92 12.98 4.53 -18.74
N ARG A 93 12.63 5.51 -17.90
CA ARG A 93 11.65 6.54 -18.24
C ARG A 93 12.14 7.49 -19.34
N LYS A 94 13.45 7.61 -19.51
CA LYS A 94 14.10 8.49 -20.49
C LYS A 94 14.45 7.77 -21.80
N VAL A 95 14.26 6.44 -21.87
CA VAL A 95 14.57 5.60 -23.05
C VAL A 95 13.96 6.17 -24.33
N TYR A 96 12.74 6.68 -24.28
CA TYR A 96 12.09 7.26 -25.44
C TYR A 96 12.90 8.44 -26.02
N GLY A 97 13.36 9.36 -25.15
CA GLY A 97 14.22 10.47 -25.57
C GLY A 97 15.60 10.00 -26.05
N TYR A 98 16.15 8.94 -25.45
CA TYR A 98 17.41 8.36 -25.90
C TYR A 98 17.28 7.71 -27.28
N LYS A 99 16.17 6.99 -27.54
CA LYS A 99 15.84 6.46 -28.87
C LYS A 99 15.72 7.58 -29.91
N GLN A 100 15.10 8.72 -29.56
CA GLN A 100 15.00 9.85 -30.48
C GLN A 100 16.37 10.39 -30.91
N ARG A 101 17.30 10.56 -29.96
CA ARG A 101 18.67 11.00 -30.28
C ARG A 101 19.46 9.95 -31.06
N LEU A 102 19.24 8.68 -30.76
CA LEU A 102 19.87 7.57 -31.49
C LEU A 102 19.42 7.51 -32.96
N ALA A 103 18.15 7.85 -33.23
CA ALA A 103 17.54 7.87 -34.56
C ALA A 103 18.09 8.98 -35.47
N GLU A 104 18.86 9.94 -34.94
CA GLU A 104 19.53 10.97 -35.74
C GLU A 104 20.78 10.44 -36.44
N HIS A 105 21.38 9.39 -35.88
CA HIS A 105 22.68 8.85 -36.32
C HIS A 105 22.57 7.44 -36.90
N TYR A 106 21.60 6.64 -36.44
CA TYR A 106 21.51 5.22 -36.79
C TYR A 106 20.12 4.81 -37.27
N LYS A 107 20.08 3.81 -38.16
CA LYS A 107 18.87 3.05 -38.50
C LYS A 107 18.87 1.70 -37.78
N TRP A 108 17.72 1.31 -37.23
CA TRP A 108 17.47 -0.03 -36.71
C TRP A 108 16.00 -0.40 -36.86
N GLU A 109 15.72 -1.70 -36.85
CA GLU A 109 14.37 -2.24 -36.93
C GLU A 109 14.01 -2.91 -35.59
N GLY A 110 12.82 -2.61 -35.08
CA GLY A 110 12.32 -3.19 -33.84
C GLY A 110 12.89 -2.56 -32.56
N ASP A 111 13.15 -3.41 -31.58
CA ASP A 111 13.61 -3.00 -30.25
C ASP A 111 15.13 -2.85 -30.16
N LEU A 112 15.57 -2.10 -29.15
CA LEU A 112 17.00 -1.94 -28.89
C LEU A 112 17.60 -3.28 -28.44
N PRO A 113 18.83 -3.62 -28.88
CA PRO A 113 19.50 -4.83 -28.42
C PRO A 113 19.65 -4.87 -26.89
N GLU A 114 19.59 -6.07 -26.30
CA GLU A 114 19.71 -6.24 -24.84
C GLU A 114 21.02 -5.68 -24.28
N SER A 115 22.09 -5.65 -25.07
CA SER A 115 23.39 -5.06 -24.72
C SER A 115 23.31 -3.57 -24.35
N TYR A 116 22.26 -2.86 -24.77
CA TYR A 116 22.00 -1.46 -24.44
C TYR A 116 21.37 -1.30 -23.03
N PHE A 117 21.06 -2.41 -22.36
CA PHE A 117 20.50 -2.45 -21.02
C PHE A 117 21.38 -3.27 -20.09
N ARG A 118 21.90 -2.64 -19.03
CA ARG A 118 22.64 -3.31 -17.97
C ARG A 118 21.93 -3.10 -16.64
N LEU A 119 20.66 -3.50 -16.61
CA LEU A 119 19.79 -3.30 -15.45
C LEU A 119 20.16 -4.27 -14.32
N PRO A 120 20.07 -3.84 -13.05
CA PRO A 120 20.19 -4.74 -11.93
C PRO A 120 19.04 -5.76 -11.93
N GLU A 121 19.31 -6.92 -11.33
CA GLU A 121 18.33 -8.00 -11.18
C GLU A 121 17.01 -7.51 -10.56
N LYS A 122 15.91 -8.17 -10.92
CA LYS A 122 14.60 -7.87 -10.32
C LYS A 122 14.62 -8.27 -8.86
N LYS A 123 14.47 -7.27 -7.97
CA LYS A 123 14.22 -7.48 -6.54
C LYS A 123 13.02 -8.41 -6.36
N ILE A 124 13.17 -9.36 -5.46
CA ILE A 124 12.12 -10.33 -5.10
C ILE A 124 11.10 -9.68 -4.15
N PRO A 125 9.82 -10.10 -4.16
CA PRO A 125 8.84 -9.57 -3.21
C PRO A 125 9.27 -9.91 -1.77
N LEU A 126 9.04 -8.98 -0.84
CA LEU A 126 9.25 -9.26 0.59
C LEU A 126 8.28 -10.37 1.03
N PRO A 127 8.75 -11.46 1.67
CA PRO A 127 7.88 -12.51 2.15
C PRO A 127 6.95 -11.99 3.26
N LEU A 128 5.85 -12.69 3.46
CA LEU A 128 4.88 -12.35 4.51
C LEU A 128 5.39 -12.74 5.91
N THR A 129 6.30 -13.71 5.97
CA THR A 129 6.83 -14.25 7.22
C THR A 129 8.34 -13.99 7.33
N PRO A 130 8.87 -13.57 8.50
CA PRO A 130 10.31 -13.38 8.69
C PRO A 130 11.14 -14.65 8.49
N GLN A 131 10.54 -15.84 8.60
CA GLN A 131 11.18 -17.13 8.45
C GLN A 131 11.63 -17.40 7.01
N GLU A 132 10.93 -16.81 6.03
CA GLU A 132 11.23 -16.91 4.59
C GLU A 132 12.26 -15.87 4.13
N LEU A 133 12.72 -14.99 5.02
CA LEU A 133 13.78 -14.04 4.69
C LEU A 133 15.11 -14.74 4.46
N ASN A 134 15.92 -14.10 3.61
CA ASN A 134 17.31 -14.47 3.41
C ASN A 134 18.04 -14.45 4.78
N HIS A 135 18.93 -15.42 4.98
CA HIS A 135 19.66 -15.63 6.24
C HIS A 135 20.29 -14.35 6.81
N LYS A 136 20.79 -13.46 5.93
CA LYS A 136 21.34 -12.13 6.28
C LYS A 136 20.35 -11.29 7.12
N TYR A 137 19.07 -11.31 6.77
CA TYR A 137 18.05 -10.50 7.43
C TYR A 137 17.32 -11.25 8.53
N ARG A 138 17.22 -12.59 8.43
CA ARG A 138 16.49 -13.44 9.39
C ARG A 138 16.92 -13.23 10.84
N ALA A 139 18.22 -13.02 11.09
CA ALA A 139 18.76 -12.77 12.43
C ALA A 139 18.31 -11.43 13.06
N MET A 140 17.74 -10.51 12.28
CA MET A 140 17.26 -9.20 12.75
C MET A 140 15.80 -9.23 13.22
N PHE A 141 15.11 -10.36 13.08
CA PHE A 141 13.68 -10.51 13.40
C PHE A 141 13.47 -11.46 14.61
N SER A 142 12.48 -11.22 15.47
CA SER A 142 11.44 -10.17 15.45
C SER A 142 11.97 -8.80 15.87
N ILE A 143 11.67 -7.76 15.07
CA ILE A 143 12.20 -6.41 15.32
C ILE A 143 11.50 -5.81 16.53
N ASP A 144 12.29 -5.52 17.55
CA ASP A 144 11.88 -4.68 18.67
C ASP A 144 12.35 -3.25 18.43
N LEU A 145 11.44 -2.36 18.00
CA LEU A 145 11.78 -0.95 17.77
C LEU A 145 12.22 -0.21 19.05
N THR A 146 11.84 -0.71 20.23
CA THR A 146 12.22 -0.06 21.51
C THR A 146 13.61 -0.46 21.98
N ARG A 147 14.07 -1.65 21.60
CA ARG A 147 15.40 -2.17 21.96
C ARG A 147 16.40 -2.06 20.82
N SER A 148 15.93 -1.99 19.58
CA SER A 148 16.79 -1.76 18.43
C SER A 148 17.24 -0.31 18.41
N ASN A 149 18.54 -0.09 18.26
CA ASN A 149 19.12 1.22 17.95
C ASN A 149 18.84 1.68 16.51
N LYS A 150 17.91 1.02 15.80
CA LYS A 150 17.61 1.26 14.39
C LYS A 150 16.21 1.82 14.21
N THR A 151 16.10 2.78 13.31
CA THR A 151 14.84 3.35 12.87
C THR A 151 14.14 2.43 11.87
N ILE A 152 12.81 2.55 11.75
CA ILE A 152 12.02 1.84 10.72
C ILE A 152 12.57 2.12 9.32
N LYS A 153 13.07 3.34 9.10
CA LYS A 153 13.65 3.76 7.82
C LYS A 153 14.89 2.95 7.48
N GLU A 154 15.83 2.83 8.41
CA GLU A 154 17.06 2.04 8.21
C GLU A 154 16.75 0.57 7.96
N ILE A 155 15.82 -0.01 8.72
CA ILE A 155 15.35 -1.39 8.50
C ILE A 155 14.76 -1.54 7.09
N SER A 156 13.92 -0.59 6.67
CA SER A 156 13.34 -0.56 5.33
C SER A 156 14.42 -0.49 4.27
N ASP A 157 15.41 0.39 4.42
CA ASP A 157 16.49 0.57 3.45
C ASP A 157 17.34 -0.70 3.30
N MET A 158 17.65 -1.37 4.42
CA MET A 158 18.34 -2.66 4.44
C MET A 158 17.55 -3.75 3.70
N LEU A 159 16.25 -3.88 3.95
CA LEU A 159 15.41 -4.85 3.26
C LEU A 159 15.26 -4.50 1.77
N ARG A 160 15.21 -3.20 1.43
CA ARG A 160 15.10 -2.72 0.05
C ARG A 160 16.34 -2.99 -0.79
N GLU A 161 17.49 -3.36 -0.21
CA GLU A 161 18.63 -3.85 -0.99
C GLU A 161 18.24 -5.07 -1.84
N THR A 162 17.52 -6.01 -1.24
CA THR A 162 17.19 -7.31 -1.84
C THR A 162 15.72 -7.40 -2.26
N TYR A 163 14.82 -6.81 -1.48
CA TYR A 163 13.38 -7.00 -1.61
C TYR A 163 12.65 -5.77 -2.17
N PHE A 164 11.54 -6.02 -2.84
CA PHE A 164 10.57 -5.01 -3.23
C PHE A 164 9.31 -5.12 -2.37
N PHE A 165 8.92 -4.01 -1.74
CA PHE A 165 7.70 -3.91 -0.93
C PHE A 165 7.26 -2.45 -0.76
N LYS A 166 5.96 -2.27 -0.50
CA LYS A 166 5.39 -0.96 -0.14
C LYS A 166 5.44 -0.72 1.36
N PHE A 167 5.10 -1.75 2.15
CA PHE A 167 5.06 -1.72 3.61
C PHE A 167 5.70 -3.00 4.17
N ILE A 168 6.27 -2.92 5.36
CA ILE A 168 6.77 -4.09 6.09
C ILE A 168 5.57 -4.71 6.84
N PRO A 169 5.30 -6.02 6.71
CA PRO A 169 4.23 -6.70 7.43
C PRO A 169 4.34 -6.50 8.95
N SER A 170 3.22 -6.48 9.68
CA SER A 170 3.23 -6.31 11.14
C SER A 170 3.90 -7.47 11.88
N ASP A 171 3.95 -8.67 11.28
CA ASP A 171 4.57 -9.88 11.85
C ASP A 171 6.10 -9.78 11.94
N PHE A 172 6.67 -8.78 11.28
CA PHE A 172 8.10 -8.47 11.34
C PHE A 172 8.44 -7.70 12.62
N PHE A 173 7.45 -7.15 13.32
CA PHE A 173 7.64 -6.38 14.55
C PHE A 173 7.11 -7.13 15.76
N ILE A 174 7.77 -6.94 16.91
CA ILE A 174 7.22 -7.38 18.18
C ILE A 174 5.99 -6.51 18.50
N GLN A 175 4.81 -7.11 18.44
CA GLN A 175 3.58 -6.45 18.83
C GLN A 175 3.47 -6.43 20.36
N LYS A 176 3.34 -5.24 20.94
CA LYS A 176 3.09 -5.12 22.38
C LYS A 176 1.71 -5.68 22.71
N PRO A 177 1.59 -6.59 23.71
CA PRO A 177 0.28 -7.05 24.17
C PRO A 177 -0.56 -5.88 24.69
N ARG A 178 -1.88 -6.00 24.61
CA ARG A 178 -2.78 -5.03 25.23
C ARG A 178 -2.59 -5.03 26.74
N LEU A 179 -2.70 -3.85 27.37
CA LEU A 179 -2.70 -3.75 28.82
C LEU A 179 -3.85 -4.58 29.41
N PRO A 180 -3.58 -5.52 30.33
CA PRO A 180 -4.63 -6.29 31.00
C PRO A 180 -5.60 -5.39 31.76
N ARG A 181 -6.90 -5.74 31.78
CA ARG A 181 -7.90 -5.04 32.61
C ARG A 181 -7.77 -5.40 34.09
N ASP A 182 -7.41 -6.64 34.37
CA ASP A 182 -7.13 -7.08 35.73
C ASP A 182 -5.75 -6.60 36.17
N VAL A 183 -5.75 -5.75 37.19
CA VAL A 183 -4.56 -5.16 37.79
C VAL A 183 -3.54 -6.20 38.25
N LYS A 184 -3.99 -7.38 38.70
CA LYS A 184 -3.10 -8.46 39.16
C LYS A 184 -2.28 -9.08 38.02
N ARG A 185 -2.72 -8.92 36.78
CA ARG A 185 -2.05 -9.42 35.58
C ARG A 185 -1.07 -8.41 34.99
N ILE A 186 -1.04 -7.18 35.50
CA ILE A 186 -0.12 -6.15 35.03
C ILE A 186 1.25 -6.43 35.62
N ILE A 187 2.18 -6.87 34.77
CA ILE A 187 3.56 -7.14 35.18
C ILE A 187 4.37 -5.85 35.07
N THR A 188 4.77 -5.32 36.23
CA THR A 188 5.69 -4.19 36.42
C THR A 188 6.96 -4.61 37.18
N GLN A 189 8.05 -3.86 37.00
CA GLN A 189 9.28 -3.95 37.79
C GLN A 189 9.07 -3.33 39.17
N SER A 190 8.41 -2.16 39.23
CA SER A 190 8.07 -1.48 40.47
C SER A 190 6.75 -2.02 41.05
N LYS A 191 6.59 -1.96 42.37
CA LYS A 191 5.30 -2.25 43.01
C LYS A 191 4.46 -0.97 43.03
N TYR A 192 3.27 -1.04 42.43
CA TYR A 192 2.31 0.05 42.40
C TYR A 192 1.07 -0.30 43.22
N ASN A 193 0.52 0.71 43.89
CA ASN A 193 -0.81 0.61 44.46
C ASN A 193 -1.82 1.07 43.41
N PHE A 194 -2.59 0.12 42.88
CA PHE A 194 -3.61 0.41 41.87
C PHE A 194 -4.73 1.27 42.46
N MET A 195 -5.38 2.06 41.60
CA MET A 195 -5.98 3.36 41.94
C MET A 195 -4.90 4.39 42.27
N ILE A 196 -3.99 4.60 41.31
CA ILE A 196 -2.92 5.59 41.44
C ILE A 196 -3.55 6.99 41.45
N GLU A 197 -3.39 7.68 42.58
CA GLU A 197 -3.83 9.06 42.81
C GLU A 197 -2.68 10.07 42.73
N ASP A 198 -1.45 9.62 42.96
CA ASP A 198 -0.23 10.44 42.91
C ASP A 198 0.24 10.67 41.47
N LYS A 199 0.55 11.93 41.13
CA LYS A 199 0.87 12.31 39.76
C LYS A 199 2.25 11.78 39.33
N GLU A 200 3.25 11.87 40.21
CA GLU A 200 4.60 11.41 39.95
C GLU A 200 4.65 9.88 39.83
N GLU A 201 3.90 9.15 40.66
CA GLU A 201 3.73 7.71 40.56
C GLU A 201 3.03 7.31 39.25
N ALA A 202 1.99 8.04 38.85
CA ALA A 202 1.27 7.80 37.61
C ALA A 202 2.17 8.01 36.37
N ILE A 203 3.01 9.04 36.36
CA ILE A 203 3.99 9.26 35.28
C ILE A 203 4.97 8.09 35.20
N ARG A 204 5.58 7.69 36.33
CA ARG A 204 6.51 6.54 36.37
C ARG A 204 5.84 5.26 35.90
N PHE A 205 4.60 5.01 36.33
CA PHE A 205 3.82 3.84 35.91
C PHE A 205 3.62 3.83 34.40
N ILE A 206 3.15 4.94 33.82
CA ILE A 206 2.93 5.10 32.38
C ILE A 206 4.21 4.85 31.59
N GLU A 207 5.34 5.42 32.02
CA GLU A 207 6.65 5.19 31.40
C GLU A 207 7.01 3.69 31.42
N GLU A 208 6.82 3.02 32.54
CA GLU A 208 7.15 1.60 32.70
C GLU A 208 6.28 0.70 31.81
N ILE A 209 4.95 0.89 31.84
CA ILE A 209 4.03 0.08 31.05
C ILE A 209 4.11 0.41 29.55
N SER A 210 4.57 1.61 29.17
CA SER A 210 4.74 2.01 27.76
C SER A 210 5.75 1.15 27.02
N VAL A 211 6.74 0.60 27.71
CA VAL A 211 7.75 -0.28 27.12
C VAL A 211 7.14 -1.63 26.73
N LYS A 212 6.22 -2.15 27.56
CA LYS A 212 5.76 -3.53 27.47
C LYS A 212 4.37 -3.69 26.87
N TYR A 213 3.47 -2.74 27.09
CA TYR A 213 2.06 -2.86 26.70
C TYR A 213 1.64 -1.81 25.70
N ASN A 214 0.60 -2.14 24.94
CA ASN A 214 -0.17 -1.19 24.14
C ASN A 214 -1.40 -0.74 24.94
N PHE A 215 -1.57 0.56 25.13
CA PHE A 215 -2.70 1.16 25.85
C PHE A 215 -3.03 2.55 25.30
N THR A 216 -4.20 3.06 25.71
CA THR A 216 -4.66 4.41 25.39
C THR A 216 -4.92 5.15 26.70
N ILE A 217 -4.63 6.45 26.71
CA ILE A 217 -4.87 7.34 27.86
C ILE A 217 -6.22 8.04 27.66
N PRO A 218 -7.04 8.24 28.72
CA PRO A 218 -6.86 7.71 30.07
C PRO A 218 -6.98 6.19 30.17
N LEU A 219 -6.31 5.65 31.19
CA LEU A 219 -6.45 4.27 31.61
C LEU A 219 -7.80 4.06 32.33
N PRO A 220 -8.25 2.80 32.52
CA PRO A 220 -9.37 2.50 33.39
C PRO A 220 -9.18 3.07 34.81
N SER A 221 -10.27 3.56 35.40
CA SER A 221 -10.26 4.19 36.74
C SER A 221 -9.83 3.23 37.85
N ASP A 222 -9.99 1.92 37.65
CA ASP A 222 -9.51 0.88 38.57
C ASP A 222 -7.96 0.83 38.65
N ILE A 223 -7.28 1.40 37.66
CA ILE A 223 -5.82 1.47 37.59
C ILE A 223 -5.34 2.83 38.07
N MET A 224 -5.93 3.91 37.54
CA MET A 224 -5.46 5.28 37.73
C MET A 224 -6.61 6.26 37.55
N THR A 225 -6.72 7.22 38.47
CA THR A 225 -7.77 8.26 38.46
C THR A 225 -7.21 9.63 38.08
N ILE A 226 -5.95 9.88 38.40
CA ILE A 226 -5.25 11.14 38.12
C ILE A 226 -4.93 11.30 36.62
N ASN A 227 -4.79 12.54 36.16
CA ASN A 227 -4.30 12.87 34.82
C ASN A 227 -2.75 12.89 34.81
N PRO A 228 -2.08 11.89 34.21
CA PRO A 228 -0.62 11.85 34.15
C PRO A 228 -0.04 12.74 33.05
N THR A 229 -0.89 13.43 32.27
CA THR A 229 -0.47 14.24 31.11
C THR A 229 -0.50 15.73 31.43
N GLU A 230 0.15 16.53 30.56
CA GLU A 230 0.08 17.99 30.62
C GLU A 230 -1.23 18.56 30.05
N LYS A 231 -2.09 17.70 29.47
CA LYS A 231 -3.34 18.13 28.85
C LYS A 231 -4.31 18.64 29.91
N PRO A 232 -5.05 19.73 29.66
CA PRO A 232 -6.13 20.15 30.54
C PRO A 232 -7.25 19.10 30.56
N GLU A 233 -8.00 19.05 31.66
CA GLU A 233 -9.23 18.28 31.72
C GLU A 233 -10.28 18.87 30.78
N LEU A 234 -11.14 18.01 30.25
CA LEU A 234 -12.24 18.47 29.39
C LEU A 234 -13.20 19.35 30.20
N PRO A 235 -13.45 20.61 29.79
CA PRO A 235 -14.39 21.49 30.46
C PRO A 235 -15.80 20.89 30.53
N TRP A 236 -16.56 21.23 31.57
CA TRP A 236 -17.95 20.80 31.70
C TRP A 236 -18.88 21.57 30.76
N ASP A 237 -18.60 22.87 30.58
CA ASP A 237 -19.30 23.71 29.61
C ASP A 237 -18.66 23.55 28.23
N PRO A 238 -19.40 23.08 27.22
CA PRO A 238 -18.85 22.92 25.88
C PRO A 238 -18.46 24.23 25.19
N ARG A 239 -18.97 25.37 25.65
CA ARG A 239 -18.61 26.69 25.12
C ARG A 239 -17.19 27.10 25.49
N GLU A 240 -16.61 26.45 26.48
CA GLU A 240 -15.22 26.68 26.90
C GLU A 240 -14.20 25.95 26.02
N VAL A 241 -14.66 25.05 25.14
CA VAL A 241 -13.81 24.39 24.14
C VAL A 241 -13.51 25.37 23.01
N LYS A 242 -12.34 26.03 23.09
CA LYS A 242 -11.96 27.13 22.18
C LYS A 242 -11.42 26.66 20.83
N GLU A 243 -10.91 25.44 20.75
CA GLU A 243 -10.20 24.96 19.55
C GLU A 243 -11.10 24.39 18.46
N PHE A 244 -12.37 24.06 18.77
CA PHE A 244 -13.29 23.45 17.80
C PHE A 244 -14.75 23.82 18.09
N SER A 245 -15.49 24.20 17.04
CA SER A 245 -16.92 24.46 17.13
C SER A 245 -17.70 23.15 17.34
N LEU A 246 -17.96 22.81 18.59
CA LEU A 246 -18.76 21.65 18.95
C LEU A 246 -20.22 21.84 18.51
N THR A 247 -20.73 20.90 17.70
CA THR A 247 -22.17 20.82 17.41
C THR A 247 -22.84 20.06 18.54
N ILE A 248 -23.59 20.78 19.38
CA ILE A 248 -24.27 20.22 20.56
C ILE A 248 -25.76 20.53 20.47
N PRO A 249 -26.63 19.59 20.87
CA PRO A 249 -26.33 18.26 21.42
C PRO A 249 -25.77 17.27 20.39
N ILE A 250 -24.94 16.33 20.84
CA ILE A 250 -24.45 15.20 20.05
C ILE A 250 -25.63 14.24 19.88
N THR A 251 -26.15 14.13 18.66
CA THR A 251 -27.38 13.37 18.37
C THR A 251 -27.11 12.01 17.71
N SER A 252 -25.90 11.77 17.24
CA SER A 252 -25.50 10.53 16.56
C SER A 252 -24.23 9.90 17.14
N THR A 253 -24.14 8.57 17.07
CA THR A 253 -22.93 7.82 17.44
C THR A 253 -21.73 8.17 16.55
N GLY A 254 -21.97 8.49 15.27
CA GLY A 254 -20.91 8.94 14.35
C GLY A 254 -20.32 10.28 14.78
N GLN A 255 -21.18 11.25 15.12
CA GLN A 255 -20.77 12.55 15.67
C GLN A 255 -19.98 12.38 16.97
N LEU A 256 -20.40 11.46 17.84
CA LEU A 256 -19.68 11.16 19.08
C LEU A 256 -18.25 10.68 18.80
N VAL A 257 -18.07 9.75 17.86
CA VAL A 257 -16.75 9.21 17.51
C VAL A 257 -15.84 10.29 16.93
N ASP A 258 -16.36 11.11 16.02
CA ASP A 258 -15.60 12.21 15.42
C ASP A 258 -15.21 13.28 16.45
N ILE A 259 -16.14 13.64 17.35
CA ILE A 259 -15.88 14.59 18.44
C ILE A 259 -14.83 14.02 19.40
N VAL A 260 -14.94 12.76 19.81
CA VAL A 260 -13.93 12.11 20.65
C VAL A 260 -12.57 12.11 19.96
N ARG A 261 -12.51 11.77 18.66
CA ARG A 261 -11.26 11.77 17.89
C ARG A 261 -10.61 13.15 17.85
N ASN A 262 -11.40 14.22 17.77
CA ASN A 262 -10.92 15.59 17.71
C ASN A 262 -10.56 16.17 19.09
N LEU A 263 -11.25 15.77 20.16
CA LEU A 263 -10.97 16.23 21.52
C LEU A 263 -9.79 15.50 22.17
N ARG A 264 -9.56 14.22 21.84
CA ARG A 264 -8.52 13.38 22.47
C ARG A 264 -7.08 13.92 22.35
N PRO A 265 -6.69 14.59 21.24
CA PRO A 265 -5.40 15.26 21.16
C PRO A 265 -5.25 16.44 22.13
N LEU A 266 -6.34 17.13 22.44
CA LEU A 266 -6.34 18.41 23.14
C LEU A 266 -6.62 18.28 24.64
N TYR A 267 -7.56 17.41 25.03
CA TYR A 267 -8.06 17.29 26.41
C TYR A 267 -7.88 15.88 26.96
N TYR A 268 -7.76 15.80 28.29
CA TYR A 268 -7.82 14.56 29.06
C TYR A 268 -9.24 14.32 29.57
N PHE A 269 -9.85 13.18 29.23
CA PHE A 269 -11.16 12.79 29.74
C PHE A 269 -11.42 11.29 29.57
N HIS A 270 -12.10 10.70 30.55
CA HIS A 270 -12.55 9.30 30.50
C HIS A 270 -13.82 9.14 29.67
N ARG A 271 -14.74 10.11 29.79
CA ARG A 271 -16.03 10.15 29.10
C ARG A 271 -16.38 11.61 28.75
N ILE A 272 -17.13 11.79 27.67
CA ILE A 272 -17.76 13.08 27.36
C ILE A 272 -18.93 13.26 28.34
N PRO A 273 -19.16 14.48 28.88
CA PRO A 273 -20.30 14.75 29.75
C PRO A 273 -21.62 14.32 29.12
N GLU A 274 -22.47 13.64 29.89
CA GLU A 274 -23.78 13.18 29.43
C GLU A 274 -24.67 14.35 29.00
N THR A 275 -24.45 15.53 29.58
CA THR A 275 -25.11 16.79 29.21
C THR A 275 -24.86 17.23 27.77
N TRP A 276 -23.82 16.71 27.11
CA TRP A 276 -23.52 17.00 25.70
C TRP A 276 -24.19 16.03 24.75
N ILE A 277 -24.75 14.91 25.24
CA ILE A 277 -25.19 13.77 24.44
C ILE A 277 -26.72 13.65 24.52
N GLU A 278 -27.39 13.82 23.39
CA GLU A 278 -28.83 13.60 23.24
C GLU A 278 -29.10 12.57 22.14
N ILE A 279 -28.50 11.39 22.30
CA ILE A 279 -28.75 10.26 21.41
C ILE A 279 -30.02 9.57 21.90
N LYS A 280 -31.15 9.82 21.21
CA LYS A 280 -32.38 9.04 21.43
C LYS A 280 -32.08 7.58 21.12
N ARG A 281 -31.97 6.74 22.15
CA ARG A 281 -32.05 5.29 21.96
C ARG A 281 -33.45 5.01 21.44
N ASN A 282 -33.58 4.72 20.15
CA ASN A 282 -34.84 4.24 19.59
C ASN A 282 -35.26 3.00 20.39
N GLN A 283 -36.27 3.17 21.25
CA GLN A 283 -37.08 2.06 21.71
C GLN A 283 -37.91 1.66 20.49
N ASN A 284 -37.65 0.46 19.99
CA ASN A 284 -38.10 -0.18 18.74
C ASN A 284 -37.00 -0.18 17.67
N PRO A 285 -36.39 -1.36 17.39
CA PRO A 285 -35.57 -1.55 16.20
C PRO A 285 -36.46 -1.41 14.96
N PRO A 286 -36.07 -0.63 13.96
CA PRO A 286 -36.63 -0.81 12.62
C PRO A 286 -36.17 -2.17 12.09
N GLU A 287 -37.12 -2.99 11.63
CA GLU A 287 -36.94 -4.34 11.05
C GLU A 287 -36.02 -4.40 9.82
N GLU A 288 -35.42 -3.28 9.41
CA GLU A 288 -34.45 -3.21 8.31
C GLU A 288 -32.99 -3.11 8.79
N ALA A 289 -32.74 -3.19 10.11
CA ALA A 289 -31.40 -3.17 10.71
C ALA A 289 -30.93 -4.54 11.26
N GLU A 290 -31.60 -5.64 10.94
CA GLU A 290 -31.18 -6.98 11.37
C GLU A 290 -30.01 -7.59 10.57
N GLU A 291 -29.62 -7.00 9.43
CA GLU A 291 -28.45 -7.51 8.68
C GLU A 291 -27.10 -6.95 9.15
N ASN A 292 -27.06 -5.99 10.07
CA ASN A 292 -25.80 -5.39 10.55
C ASN A 292 -25.73 -5.21 12.07
N GLN A 293 -26.39 -6.08 12.84
CA GLN A 293 -25.99 -6.25 14.24
C GLN A 293 -24.59 -6.88 14.25
N LYS A 294 -23.60 -6.14 14.76
CA LYS A 294 -22.42 -6.78 15.34
C LYS A 294 -22.93 -7.69 16.44
N GLU A 295 -23.10 -8.97 16.14
CA GLU A 295 -23.16 -10.02 17.16
C GLU A 295 -22.04 -9.71 18.16
N MET A 296 -22.38 -9.43 19.42
CA MET A 296 -21.40 -9.43 20.51
C MET A 296 -20.91 -10.87 20.61
N LYS A 297 -19.90 -11.20 19.79
CA LYS A 297 -19.28 -12.51 19.78
C LYS A 297 -18.66 -12.72 21.15
N ILE A 298 -19.12 -13.75 21.83
CA ILE A 298 -18.66 -14.09 23.16
C ILE A 298 -17.26 -14.67 23.02
N ASP A 299 -16.35 -14.33 23.95
CA ASP A 299 -15.02 -14.91 23.93
C ASP A 299 -15.11 -16.43 24.09
N MET A 300 -14.30 -17.17 23.33
CA MET A 300 -14.30 -18.63 23.38
C MET A 300 -13.93 -19.11 24.81
N PRO A 301 -14.76 -19.96 25.45
CA PRO A 301 -14.45 -20.59 26.73
C PRO A 301 -13.16 -21.41 26.71
N GLU A 302 -12.59 -21.72 27.89
CA GLU A 302 -11.28 -22.38 28.01
C GLU A 302 -11.33 -23.91 27.99
N ASN A 303 -12.53 -24.52 28.04
CA ASN A 303 -12.72 -25.97 28.01
C ASN A 303 -13.92 -26.39 27.16
N LEU A 304 -13.94 -27.66 26.75
CA LEU A 304 -14.98 -28.22 25.88
C LEU A 304 -16.37 -28.25 26.55
N GLU A 305 -16.40 -28.47 27.86
CA GLU A 305 -17.62 -28.63 28.67
C GLU A 305 -18.41 -27.31 28.75
N GLU A 306 -17.72 -26.18 28.92
CA GLU A 306 -18.31 -24.84 28.91
C GLU A 306 -18.84 -24.47 27.53
N VAL A 307 -18.11 -24.83 26.45
CA VAL A 307 -18.59 -24.61 25.08
C VAL A 307 -19.85 -25.44 24.82
N GLN A 308 -19.87 -26.71 25.24
CA GLN A 308 -21.04 -27.57 25.09
C GLN A 308 -22.23 -27.07 25.91
N SER A 309 -22.00 -26.67 27.18
CA SER A 309 -23.03 -26.08 28.04
C SER A 309 -23.62 -24.80 27.43
N TYR A 310 -22.78 -23.94 26.84
CA TYR A 310 -23.23 -22.73 26.16
C TYR A 310 -24.08 -23.02 24.90
N LEU A 311 -23.67 -24.03 24.12
CA LEU A 311 -24.43 -24.49 22.95
C LEU A 311 -25.73 -25.20 23.34
N ASP A 312 -25.75 -25.92 24.47
CA ASP A 312 -26.91 -26.62 25.00
C ASP A 312 -27.97 -25.67 25.56
N ASN A 313 -27.54 -24.61 26.26
CA ASN A 313 -28.42 -23.58 26.79
C ASN A 313 -29.07 -22.73 25.67
N ASN A 314 -28.42 -22.65 24.50
CA ASN A 314 -28.98 -22.03 23.30
C ASN A 314 -29.60 -23.10 22.40
N SER A 315 -30.81 -23.57 22.76
CA SER A 315 -31.55 -24.70 22.18
C SER A 315 -31.68 -24.73 20.64
N ILE A 316 -31.40 -23.61 19.95
CA ILE A 316 -31.43 -23.45 18.49
C ILE A 316 -30.14 -24.01 17.82
N VAL A 317 -29.02 -24.13 18.56
CA VAL A 317 -27.68 -24.42 17.99
C VAL A 317 -27.26 -25.89 18.12
N LYS A 318 -27.88 -26.64 19.04
CA LYS A 318 -27.52 -28.03 19.39
C LYS A 318 -27.52 -29.01 18.20
N ASN A 319 -28.39 -28.80 17.21
CA ASN A 319 -28.49 -29.67 16.03
C ASN A 319 -27.52 -29.30 14.87
N ILE A 320 -26.68 -28.28 15.05
CA ILE A 320 -25.91 -27.67 13.93
C ILE A 320 -24.39 -27.82 14.12
N ILE A 321 -23.92 -28.00 15.35
CA ILE A 321 -22.50 -28.04 15.71
C ILE A 321 -22.23 -29.24 16.62
N SER A 322 -21.59 -30.28 16.09
CA SER A 322 -21.11 -31.43 16.88
C SER A 322 -19.67 -31.19 17.35
N LEU A 323 -19.45 -31.21 18.66
CA LEU A 323 -18.14 -31.08 19.30
C LEU A 323 -17.84 -32.30 20.18
N PRO A 324 -16.58 -32.80 20.23
CA PRO A 324 -15.41 -32.31 19.49
C PRO A 324 -15.47 -32.70 18.00
N ILE A 325 -14.74 -32.00 17.14
CA ILE A 325 -14.70 -32.26 15.69
C ILE A 325 -13.91 -33.54 15.45
N THR A 326 -14.57 -34.58 14.94
CA THR A 326 -13.98 -35.91 14.72
C THR A 326 -13.57 -36.19 13.27
N GLN A 327 -14.15 -35.48 12.30
CA GLN A 327 -13.89 -35.67 10.86
C GLN A 327 -13.28 -34.42 10.21
N HIS A 328 -12.23 -34.60 9.41
CA HIS A 328 -11.53 -33.50 8.71
C HIS A 328 -12.45 -32.69 7.80
N GLU A 329 -13.40 -33.33 7.12
CA GLU A 329 -14.36 -32.68 6.22
C GLU A 329 -15.28 -31.68 6.94
N GLN A 330 -15.55 -31.92 8.22
CA GLN A 330 -16.45 -31.09 9.02
C GLN A 330 -15.75 -29.88 9.65
N VAL A 331 -14.41 -29.85 9.64
CA VAL A 331 -13.59 -28.80 10.26
C VAL A 331 -13.98 -27.42 9.73
N LYS A 332 -13.99 -27.23 8.41
CA LYS A 332 -14.21 -25.92 7.79
C LYS A 332 -15.60 -25.36 8.09
N ASN A 333 -16.65 -26.18 7.98
CA ASN A 333 -18.03 -25.78 8.21
C ASN A 333 -18.28 -25.48 9.71
N THR A 334 -17.79 -26.35 10.60
CA THR A 334 -17.95 -26.19 12.05
C THR A 334 -17.21 -24.94 12.56
N ILE A 335 -16.01 -24.66 12.05
CA ILE A 335 -15.27 -23.43 12.37
C ILE A 335 -16.03 -22.18 11.93
N GLN A 336 -16.60 -22.18 10.72
CA GLN A 336 -17.37 -21.04 10.23
C GLN A 336 -18.59 -20.77 11.12
N LYS A 337 -19.27 -21.83 11.57
CA LYS A 337 -20.41 -21.73 12.49
C LYS A 337 -19.96 -21.22 13.88
N LEU A 338 -18.88 -21.76 14.44
CA LEU A 338 -18.32 -21.29 15.70
C LEU A 338 -17.88 -19.82 15.64
N ARG A 339 -17.34 -19.37 14.50
CA ARG A 339 -16.96 -17.96 14.30
C ARG A 339 -18.13 -16.99 14.24
N LYS A 340 -19.36 -17.46 14.02
CA LYS A 340 -20.56 -16.62 14.14
C LYS A 340 -20.85 -16.35 15.62
N ILE A 341 -20.72 -17.37 16.46
CA ILE A 341 -21.09 -17.32 17.88
C ILE A 341 -19.96 -16.75 18.76
N PHE A 342 -18.72 -17.21 18.53
CA PHE A 342 -17.57 -16.95 19.39
C PHE A 342 -16.49 -16.11 18.69
N SER A 343 -15.81 -15.30 19.50
CA SER A 343 -14.63 -14.53 19.12
C SER A 343 -13.37 -15.30 19.51
N PHE A 344 -12.57 -15.70 18.52
CA PHE A 344 -11.27 -16.34 18.74
C PHE A 344 -10.29 -16.06 17.60
N SER A 345 -9.02 -15.84 17.93
CA SER A 345 -7.92 -15.66 16.96
C SER A 345 -7.32 -16.98 16.51
N LYS A 346 -7.23 -17.96 17.42
CA LYS A 346 -6.83 -19.34 17.18
C LYS A 346 -7.86 -20.27 17.84
N LEU A 347 -8.21 -21.37 17.17
CA LEU A 347 -9.08 -22.38 17.76
C LEU A 347 -8.32 -23.16 18.83
N PRO A 348 -8.88 -23.29 20.03
CA PRO A 348 -8.30 -24.16 21.04
C PRO A 348 -8.22 -25.61 20.56
N GLN A 349 -7.14 -26.29 20.92
CA GLN A 349 -6.88 -27.66 20.45
C GLN A 349 -7.90 -28.68 20.99
N PHE A 350 -8.50 -28.40 22.16
CA PHE A 350 -9.54 -29.25 22.77
C PHE A 350 -10.82 -29.38 21.94
N ILE A 351 -11.01 -28.54 20.91
CA ILE A 351 -12.15 -28.61 19.98
C ILE A 351 -11.97 -29.74 18.97
N PHE A 352 -10.74 -30.22 18.77
CA PHE A 352 -10.42 -31.24 17.78
C PHE A 352 -10.18 -32.59 18.43
N ASN A 353 -10.83 -33.62 17.88
CA ASN A 353 -10.52 -35.03 18.14
C ASN A 353 -10.36 -35.75 16.80
N LEU A 354 -9.45 -35.24 15.97
CA LEU A 354 -9.24 -35.70 14.60
C LEU A 354 -8.34 -36.93 14.59
N LEU A 355 -8.72 -37.95 13.82
CA LEU A 355 -7.84 -39.07 13.53
C LEU A 355 -6.59 -38.58 12.76
N PRO A 356 -5.41 -39.17 13.03
CA PRO A 356 -4.20 -38.87 12.27
C PRO A 356 -4.47 -39.12 10.78
N LEU A 357 -3.95 -38.23 9.92
CA LEU A 357 -4.04 -38.43 8.49
C LEU A 357 -3.36 -39.77 8.13
N PRO A 358 -3.93 -40.56 7.20
CA PRO A 358 -3.25 -41.75 6.72
C PRO A 358 -1.87 -41.38 6.20
N ASP A 359 -0.87 -42.22 6.49
CA ASP A 359 0.51 -42.00 6.03
C ASP A 359 0.53 -41.81 4.52
N ALA A 360 1.40 -40.91 4.06
CA ALA A 360 1.55 -40.61 2.64
C ALA A 360 1.97 -41.87 1.87
N THR A 361 1.00 -42.58 1.30
CA THR A 361 1.28 -43.66 0.35
C THR A 361 1.68 -43.01 -0.96
N TRP A 362 2.98 -43.00 -1.25
CA TRP A 362 3.60 -42.49 -2.49
C TRP A 362 3.25 -43.32 -3.75
N ASN A 363 2.06 -43.91 -3.83
CA ASN A 363 1.58 -44.60 -5.02
C ASN A 363 0.80 -43.62 -5.89
N ILE A 364 1.49 -42.60 -6.42
CA ILE A 364 0.96 -41.76 -7.49
C ILE A 364 2.00 -41.67 -8.61
N ILE A 365 2.32 -42.81 -9.22
CA ILE A 365 2.66 -42.92 -10.64
C ILE A 365 2.10 -44.30 -11.09
N PRO A 366 1.09 -44.35 -11.98
CA PRO A 366 0.67 -45.60 -12.62
C PRO A 366 1.71 -46.14 -13.62
#